data_AF-A0A972AKC7-F1
#
_entry.id   AF-A0A972AKC7-F1
#
_cell.length_a   1.000
_cell.length_b   1.000
_cell.length_c   1.000
_cell.angle_alpha   90.00
_cell.angle_beta   90.00
_cell.angle_gamma   90.00
#
_symmetry.space_group_name_H-M   'P 1'
#
loop_
_entity.id
_entity.type
_entity.pdbx_description
1 polymer ?
#
loop_
_entity_poly.entity_id
_entity_poly.type
_entity_poly.pdbx_seq_one_letter_code
_entity_poly.pdbx_strand_id
1 'polypeptide(L)'
;RGVYDFVNYGNGYLIADLINDENVSPRIKNTSELLNINYLTDLKREIDSLGHYLNKSEASSSHVFKYLMPHLESFIKRFKGINSNSEFQFELAKWYFENKRYSTGYICLAESIITRIEEAYKDAGYRISISGRKREKIKALVNGKFKKSNRQSYRLLSEKYASISQIRNVIAHAGYIEDKNSSKKGRLRVGCFEEDIKECQAYLNSIYKLVFTNNEIKEIPRLYPYDRL
;
A
#
# COMPACT_ATOMS: atom_id res chain seq x y z
N ARG A 1 -16.36 18.69 -10.95
CA ARG A 1 -15.19 18.96 -10.09
C ARG A 1 -15.09 17.94 -8.96
N GLY A 2 -16.08 17.83 -8.06
CA GLY A 2 -16.04 16.88 -6.93
C GLY A 2 -15.79 15.40 -7.29
N VAL A 3 -16.45 14.87 -8.33
CA VAL A 3 -16.18 13.50 -8.83
C VAL A 3 -14.73 13.32 -9.27
N TYR A 4 -14.19 14.27 -10.02
CA TYR A 4 -12.82 14.23 -10.49
C TYR A 4 -11.85 14.24 -9.29
N ASP A 5 -12.10 15.07 -8.30
CA ASP A 5 -11.25 15.19 -7.12
C ASP A 5 -11.26 13.90 -6.27
N PHE A 6 -12.41 13.25 -6.15
CA PHE A 6 -12.53 11.98 -5.44
C PHE A 6 -11.85 10.83 -6.19
N VAL A 7 -12.14 10.69 -7.49
CA VAL A 7 -11.59 9.59 -8.29
C VAL A 7 -10.07 9.67 -8.37
N ASN A 8 -9.52 10.88 -8.56
CA ASN A 8 -8.10 11.08 -8.79
C ASN A 8 -7.28 11.30 -7.53
N TYR A 9 -7.87 11.82 -6.45
CA TYR A 9 -7.10 12.18 -5.25
C TYR A 9 -7.65 11.54 -3.97
N GLY A 10 -8.83 10.92 -4.03
CA GLY A 10 -9.55 10.47 -2.85
C GLY A 10 -10.18 11.63 -2.08
N ASN A 11 -10.21 12.84 -2.66
CA ASN A 11 -10.78 14.02 -2.02
C ASN A 11 -12.30 14.06 -2.26
N GLY A 12 -13.05 13.66 -1.24
CA GLY A 12 -14.48 13.52 -1.25
C GLY A 12 -15.21 14.66 -0.56
N TYR A 13 -14.53 15.74 -0.13
CA TYR A 13 -15.17 16.83 0.61
C TYR A 13 -16.37 17.44 -0.12
N LEU A 14 -16.15 17.83 -1.38
CA LEU A 14 -17.22 18.38 -2.21
C LEU A 14 -18.33 17.36 -2.49
N ILE A 15 -18.00 16.07 -2.65
CA ILE A 15 -19.01 15.00 -2.82
C ILE A 15 -19.85 14.86 -1.55
N ALA A 16 -19.21 14.86 -0.38
CA ALA A 16 -19.86 14.75 0.90
C ALA A 16 -20.82 15.92 1.16
N ASP A 17 -20.40 17.15 0.82
CA ASP A 17 -21.25 18.34 0.99
C ASP A 17 -22.43 18.35 0.00
N LEU A 18 -22.23 17.82 -1.21
CA LEU A 18 -23.31 17.70 -2.21
C LEU A 18 -24.32 16.60 -1.89
N ILE A 19 -23.87 15.48 -1.32
CA ILE A 19 -24.74 14.39 -0.86
C ILE A 19 -25.54 14.81 0.37
N ASN A 20 -24.89 15.53 1.30
CA ASN A 20 -25.45 16.03 2.55
C ASN A 20 -26.31 15.00 3.32
N ASP A 21 -25.80 13.77 3.43
CA ASP A 21 -26.45 12.65 4.13
C ASP A 21 -25.68 12.40 5.44
N GLU A 22 -26.39 12.40 6.57
CA GLU A 22 -25.79 12.24 7.91
C GLU A 22 -25.04 10.91 8.07
N ASN A 23 -25.43 9.90 7.29
CA ASN A 23 -24.85 8.57 7.31
C ASN A 23 -23.78 8.32 6.25
N VAL A 24 -23.69 9.10 5.19
CA VAL A 24 -22.71 8.89 4.10
C VAL A 24 -21.64 9.96 4.11
N SER A 25 -22.02 11.23 4.27
CA SER A 25 -21.12 12.39 4.14
C SER A 25 -19.94 12.34 5.13
N PRO A 26 -20.12 12.01 6.43
CA PRO A 26 -18.99 11.89 7.35
C PRO A 26 -17.99 10.81 6.94
N ARG A 27 -18.46 9.67 6.41
CA ARG A 27 -17.57 8.56 6.04
C ARG A 27 -16.79 8.82 4.77
N ILE A 28 -17.38 9.57 3.83
CA ILE A 28 -16.65 10.09 2.67
C ILE A 28 -15.51 11.02 3.13
N LYS A 29 -15.80 11.97 4.03
CA LYS A 29 -14.78 12.89 4.58
C LYS A 29 -13.68 12.14 5.34
N ASN A 30 -14.06 11.19 6.20
CA ASN A 30 -13.10 10.35 6.92
C ASN A 30 -12.24 9.52 5.96
N THR A 31 -12.83 8.94 4.92
CA THR A 31 -12.07 8.20 3.89
C THR A 31 -11.03 9.11 3.23
N SER A 32 -11.40 10.35 2.92
CA SER A 32 -10.46 11.35 2.38
C SER A 32 -9.31 11.66 3.34
N GLU A 33 -9.61 11.89 4.61
CA GLU A 33 -8.58 12.15 5.62
C GLU A 33 -7.65 10.95 5.79
N LEU A 34 -8.21 9.75 5.89
CA LEU A 34 -7.46 8.52 6.07
C LEU A 34 -6.58 8.16 4.87
N LEU A 35 -7.04 8.46 3.64
CA LEU A 35 -6.22 8.38 2.42
C LEU A 35 -5.12 9.44 2.39
N ASN A 36 -5.34 10.60 2.99
CA ASN A 36 -4.34 11.67 3.04
C ASN A 36 -3.20 11.31 4.02
N ILE A 37 -3.55 10.92 5.25
CA ILE A 37 -2.58 10.60 6.31
C ILE A 37 -2.04 9.16 6.23
N ASN A 38 -2.62 8.32 5.35
CA ASN A 38 -2.25 6.93 5.10
C ASN A 38 -2.43 5.99 6.32
N TYR A 39 -3.49 6.18 7.10
CA TYR A 39 -3.82 5.33 8.26
C TYR A 39 -4.65 4.11 7.81
N LEU A 40 -3.94 3.09 7.32
CA LEU A 40 -4.55 2.02 6.52
C LEU A 40 -5.54 1.12 7.26
N THR A 41 -5.31 0.84 8.56
CA THR A 41 -6.24 0.02 9.35
C THR A 41 -7.59 0.73 9.51
N ASP A 42 -7.56 2.02 9.83
CA ASP A 42 -8.77 2.82 9.97
C ASP A 42 -9.43 3.02 8.60
N LEU A 43 -8.64 3.29 7.56
CA LEU A 43 -9.11 3.44 6.18
C LEU A 43 -9.90 2.21 5.72
N LYS A 44 -9.38 1.00 5.96
CA LYS A 44 -10.07 -0.24 5.58
C LYS A 44 -11.46 -0.33 6.23
N ARG A 45 -11.53 -0.07 7.54
CA ARG A 45 -12.80 -0.06 8.29
C ARG A 45 -13.75 1.01 7.77
N GLU A 46 -13.23 2.19 7.42
CA GLU A 46 -14.04 3.29 6.92
C GLU A 46 -14.61 2.98 5.52
N ILE A 47 -13.84 2.36 4.63
CA ILE A 47 -14.30 1.93 3.30
C ILE A 47 -15.40 0.87 3.43
N ASP A 48 -15.23 -0.11 4.33
CA ASP A 48 -16.24 -1.15 4.60
C ASP A 48 -17.53 -0.52 5.16
N SER A 49 -17.39 0.42 6.09
CA SER A 49 -18.51 1.18 6.68
C SER A 49 -19.24 2.01 5.62
N LEU A 50 -18.50 2.75 4.79
CA LEU A 50 -19.05 3.53 3.68
C LEU A 50 -19.83 2.63 2.72
N GLY A 51 -19.29 1.47 2.34
CA GLY A 51 -19.98 0.48 1.51
C GLY A 51 -21.29 -0.02 2.14
N HIS A 52 -21.33 -0.19 3.45
CA HIS A 52 -22.56 -0.57 4.15
C HIS A 52 -23.63 0.51 4.09
N TYR A 53 -23.27 1.77 4.36
CA TYR A 53 -24.22 2.89 4.42
C TYR A 53 -24.69 3.38 3.05
N LEU A 54 -23.86 3.29 2.00
CA LEU A 54 -24.29 3.64 0.64
C LEU A 54 -25.48 2.79 0.17
N ASN A 55 -25.50 1.52 0.54
CA ASN A 55 -26.61 0.60 0.19
C ASN A 55 -27.91 0.86 0.98
N LYS A 56 -27.87 1.72 2.01
CA LYS A 56 -28.98 1.99 2.94
C LYS A 56 -29.39 3.47 3.00
N SER A 57 -28.72 4.34 2.24
CA SER A 57 -28.92 5.79 2.34
C SER A 57 -30.27 6.22 1.77
N GLU A 58 -30.95 7.08 2.51
CA GLU A 58 -32.22 7.72 2.10
C GLU A 58 -31.98 8.79 1.00
N ALA A 59 -30.76 9.32 0.91
CA ALA A 59 -30.33 10.21 -0.17
C ALA A 59 -30.26 9.52 -1.55
N SER A 60 -30.42 8.19 -1.60
CA SER A 60 -30.53 7.36 -2.81
C SER A 60 -31.59 7.82 -3.81
N SER A 61 -32.59 8.58 -3.35
CA SER A 61 -33.62 9.16 -4.20
C SER A 61 -33.16 10.40 -4.98
N SER A 62 -32.13 11.13 -4.53
CA SER A 62 -31.70 12.38 -5.14
C SER A 62 -30.91 12.16 -6.45
N HIS A 63 -31.10 13.05 -7.43
CA HIS A 63 -30.41 12.97 -8.72
C HIS A 63 -28.88 13.13 -8.57
N VAL A 64 -28.46 13.99 -7.64
CA VAL A 64 -27.05 14.22 -7.31
C VAL A 64 -26.41 12.93 -6.77
N PHE A 65 -27.06 12.26 -5.83
CA PHE A 65 -26.55 11.01 -5.27
C PHE A 65 -26.50 9.89 -6.31
N LYS A 66 -27.55 9.74 -7.14
CA LYS A 66 -27.56 8.76 -8.24
C LYS A 66 -26.42 8.95 -9.23
N TYR A 67 -26.04 10.19 -9.52
CA TYR A 67 -24.90 10.51 -10.37
C TYR A 67 -23.55 10.19 -9.71
N LEU A 68 -23.42 10.46 -8.39
CA LEU A 68 -22.18 10.25 -7.64
C LEU A 68 -21.95 8.78 -7.28
N MET A 69 -23.02 8.00 -7.09
CA MET A 69 -22.97 6.63 -6.58
C MET A 69 -22.03 5.70 -7.37
N PRO A 70 -22.06 5.63 -8.72
CA PRO A 70 -21.21 4.71 -9.47
C PRO A 70 -19.71 4.95 -9.22
N HIS A 71 -19.31 6.20 -8.94
CA HIS A 71 -17.91 6.54 -8.65
C HIS A 71 -17.50 6.09 -7.25
N LEU A 72 -18.37 6.27 -6.26
CA LEU A 72 -18.16 5.78 -4.89
C LEU A 72 -18.12 4.25 -4.85
N GLU A 73 -19.09 3.60 -5.50
CA GLU A 73 -19.13 2.14 -5.62
C GLU A 73 -17.93 1.57 -6.34
N SER A 74 -17.48 2.20 -7.43
CA SER A 74 -16.27 1.77 -8.14
C SER A 74 -15.04 1.79 -7.24
N PHE A 75 -14.87 2.86 -6.45
CA PHE A 75 -13.80 2.97 -5.46
C PHE A 75 -13.90 1.87 -4.38
N ILE A 76 -15.07 1.67 -3.79
CA ILE A 76 -15.28 0.67 -2.73
C ILE A 76 -15.12 -0.75 -3.24
N LYS A 77 -15.66 -1.03 -4.43
CA LYS A 77 -15.58 -2.34 -5.09
C LYS A 77 -14.14 -2.79 -5.32
N ARG A 78 -13.21 -1.84 -5.50
CA ARG A 78 -11.78 -2.12 -5.62
C ARG A 78 -11.22 -2.85 -4.40
N PHE A 79 -11.69 -2.52 -3.21
CA PHE A 79 -11.20 -3.07 -1.94
C PHE A 79 -12.10 -4.18 -1.37
N LYS A 80 -13.28 -4.37 -1.96
CA LYS A 80 -14.25 -5.36 -1.51
C LYS A 80 -13.69 -6.78 -1.58
N GLY A 81 -13.79 -7.51 -0.47
CA GLY A 81 -13.35 -8.91 -0.36
C GLY A 81 -11.86 -9.09 -0.07
N ILE A 82 -11.10 -8.01 0.10
CA ILE A 82 -9.71 -8.08 0.52
C ILE A 82 -9.62 -8.35 2.02
N ASN A 83 -9.19 -9.56 2.39
CA ASN A 83 -9.17 -9.98 3.79
C ASN A 83 -7.81 -9.75 4.46
N SER A 84 -6.71 -9.85 3.73
CA SER A 84 -5.37 -9.61 4.29
C SER A 84 -5.00 -8.13 4.32
N ASN A 85 -4.06 -7.75 5.19
CA ASN A 85 -3.55 -6.39 5.24
C ASN A 85 -2.54 -6.14 4.10
N SER A 86 -1.78 -7.17 3.72
CA SER A 86 -0.81 -7.06 2.63
C SER A 86 -1.47 -6.83 1.28
N GLU A 87 -2.58 -7.52 0.97
CA GLU A 87 -3.34 -7.30 -0.27
C GLU A 87 -3.98 -5.91 -0.29
N PHE A 88 -4.49 -5.44 0.85
CA PHE A 88 -5.08 -4.11 0.94
C PHE A 88 -4.04 -3.02 0.69
N GLN A 89 -2.85 -3.16 1.27
CA GLN A 89 -1.70 -2.29 1.02
C GLN A 89 -1.27 -2.33 -0.45
N PHE A 90 -1.22 -3.51 -1.06
CA PHE A 90 -0.85 -3.65 -2.47
C PHE A 90 -1.88 -3.02 -3.41
N GLU A 91 -3.16 -3.24 -3.18
CA GLU A 91 -4.23 -2.65 -4.00
C GLU A 91 -4.29 -1.12 -3.84
N LEU A 92 -4.03 -0.60 -2.64
CA LEU A 92 -3.84 0.84 -2.43
C LEU A 92 -2.62 1.38 -3.16
N ALA A 93 -1.48 0.68 -3.15
CA ALA A 93 -0.31 1.10 -3.90
C ALA A 93 -0.62 1.23 -5.39
N LYS A 94 -1.38 0.26 -5.93
CA LYS A 94 -1.85 0.28 -7.31
C LYS A 94 -2.77 1.47 -7.58
N TRP A 95 -3.76 1.70 -6.72
CA TRP A 95 -4.64 2.86 -6.83
C TRP A 95 -3.85 4.18 -6.78
N TYR A 96 -2.89 4.30 -5.86
CA TYR A 96 -2.06 5.51 -5.75
C TYR A 96 -1.24 5.77 -7.02
N PHE A 97 -0.63 4.76 -7.62
CA PHE A 97 0.15 4.94 -8.85
C PHE A 97 -0.72 5.30 -10.06
N GLU A 98 -1.88 4.67 -10.23
CA GLU A 98 -2.86 5.04 -11.26
C GLU A 98 -3.27 6.52 -11.14
N ASN A 99 -3.26 7.04 -9.91
CA ASN A 99 -3.65 8.39 -9.55
C ASN A 99 -2.46 9.35 -9.33
N LYS A 100 -1.26 8.98 -9.82
CA LYS A 100 -0.04 9.80 -9.75
C LYS A 100 0.39 10.19 -8.32
N ARG A 101 -0.05 9.46 -7.30
CA ARG A 101 0.33 9.61 -5.89
C ARG A 101 1.53 8.72 -5.56
N TYR A 102 2.65 8.97 -6.22
CA TYR A 102 3.82 8.07 -6.19
C TYR A 102 4.44 7.88 -4.80
N SER A 103 4.50 8.93 -3.98
CA SER A 103 5.04 8.85 -2.61
C SER A 103 4.31 7.79 -1.78
N THR A 104 3.00 7.95 -1.64
CA THR A 104 2.17 7.01 -0.88
C THR A 104 2.10 5.64 -1.54
N GLY A 105 2.12 5.58 -2.88
CA GLY A 105 2.19 4.32 -3.62
C GLY A 105 3.45 3.51 -3.29
N TYR A 106 4.63 4.13 -3.28
CA TYR A 106 5.88 3.47 -2.92
C TYR A 106 5.93 3.06 -1.44
N ILE A 107 5.36 3.86 -0.54
CA ILE A 107 5.21 3.50 0.87
C ILE A 107 4.35 2.23 1.01
N CYS A 108 3.16 2.22 0.42
CA CYS A 108 2.24 1.08 0.49
C CYS A 108 2.82 -0.18 -0.17
N LEU A 109 3.50 -0.04 -1.31
CA LEU A 109 4.13 -1.17 -1.99
C LEU A 109 5.27 -1.79 -1.17
N ALA A 110 6.09 -0.97 -0.51
CA ALA A 110 7.14 -1.46 0.37
C ALA A 110 6.56 -2.22 1.57
N GLU A 111 5.51 -1.66 2.19
CA GLU A 111 4.88 -2.27 3.35
C GLU A 111 4.09 -3.53 3.01
N SER A 112 3.46 -3.61 1.82
CA SER A 112 2.73 -4.81 1.40
C SER A 112 3.63 -6.05 1.35
N ILE A 113 4.89 -5.89 0.93
CA ILE A 113 5.89 -6.97 0.88
C ILE A 113 6.20 -7.48 2.28
N ILE A 114 6.50 -6.56 3.21
CA ILE A 114 6.85 -6.93 4.59
C ILE A 114 5.66 -7.56 5.30
N THR A 115 4.48 -6.95 5.19
CA THR A 115 3.24 -7.45 5.79
C THR A 115 2.89 -8.84 5.25
N ARG A 116 3.09 -9.10 3.95
CA ARG A 116 2.81 -10.43 3.39
C ARG A 116 3.70 -11.52 3.98
N ILE A 117 4.98 -11.22 4.20
CA ILE A 117 5.93 -12.15 4.81
C ILE A 117 5.56 -12.38 6.29
N GLU A 118 5.18 -11.32 7.02
CA GLU A 118 4.69 -11.45 8.39
C GLU A 118 3.43 -12.32 8.48
N GLU A 119 2.48 -12.14 7.56
CA GLU A 119 1.30 -12.99 7.44
C GLU A 119 1.68 -14.45 7.21
N ALA A 120 2.65 -14.73 6.32
CA ALA A 120 3.13 -16.10 6.11
C ALA A 120 3.68 -16.75 7.40
N TYR A 121 4.40 -16.01 8.24
CA TYR A 121 4.83 -16.52 9.54
C TYR A 121 3.67 -16.72 10.52
N LYS A 122 2.68 -15.81 10.55
CA LYS A 122 1.49 -15.97 11.39
C LYS A 122 0.69 -17.20 10.99
N ASP A 123 0.51 -17.43 9.69
CA ASP A 123 -0.16 -18.61 9.14
C ASP A 123 0.56 -19.91 9.52
N ALA A 124 1.88 -19.86 9.67
CA ALA A 124 2.71 -20.97 10.16
C ALA A 124 2.73 -21.10 11.70
N GLY A 125 1.91 -20.34 12.43
CA GLY A 125 1.75 -20.44 13.88
C GLY A 125 2.69 -19.58 14.72
N TYR A 126 3.53 -18.74 14.10
CA TYR A 126 4.44 -17.87 14.85
C TYR A 126 3.70 -16.70 15.49
N ARG A 127 3.96 -16.47 16.79
CA ARG A 127 3.45 -15.29 17.53
C ARG A 127 4.30 -14.05 17.28
N ILE A 128 4.08 -13.42 16.12
CA ILE A 128 4.73 -12.14 15.79
C ILE A 128 3.91 -10.99 16.38
N SER A 129 4.45 -10.34 17.41
CA SER A 129 3.91 -9.07 17.93
C SER A 129 4.27 -7.92 16.99
N ILE A 130 3.34 -6.97 16.79
CA ILE A 130 3.50 -5.77 15.94
C ILE A 130 4.38 -4.71 16.65
N SER A 131 5.54 -5.11 17.17
CA SER A 131 6.51 -4.19 17.77
C SER A 131 7.58 -3.84 16.74
N GLY A 132 8.01 -2.57 16.65
CA GLY A 132 8.98 -2.09 15.64
C GLY A 132 10.25 -2.93 15.49
N ARG A 133 10.80 -3.47 16.59
CA ARG A 133 11.99 -4.35 16.60
C ARG A 133 11.83 -5.64 15.77
N LYS A 134 10.60 -6.12 15.59
CA LYS A 134 10.29 -7.37 14.87
C LYS A 134 10.12 -7.16 13.36
N ARG A 135 9.70 -5.97 12.91
CA ARG A 135 9.66 -5.60 11.48
C ARG A 135 11.07 -5.54 10.89
N GLU A 136 12.03 -5.07 11.68
CA GLU A 136 13.44 -5.02 11.26
C GLU A 136 14.02 -6.42 10.99
N LYS A 137 13.58 -7.47 11.68
CA LYS A 137 13.98 -8.85 11.37
C LYS A 137 13.52 -9.28 9.98
N ILE A 138 12.29 -8.96 9.60
CA ILE A 138 11.76 -9.29 8.26
C ILE A 138 12.49 -8.48 7.19
N LYS A 139 12.74 -7.18 7.43
CA LYS A 139 13.55 -6.36 6.52
C LYS A 139 14.97 -6.91 6.37
N ALA A 140 15.60 -7.34 7.47
CA ALA A 140 16.92 -7.96 7.46
C ALA A 140 16.93 -9.32 6.73
N LEU A 141 15.85 -10.11 6.86
CA LEU A 141 15.67 -11.33 6.09
C LEU A 141 15.67 -11.03 4.58
N VAL A 142 14.85 -10.08 4.14
CA VAL A 142 14.71 -9.70 2.74
C VAL A 142 15.99 -9.06 2.20
N ASN A 143 16.63 -8.15 2.93
CA ASN A 143 17.85 -7.46 2.46
C ASN A 143 19.14 -8.28 2.64
N GLY A 144 19.12 -9.32 3.47
CA GLY A 144 20.29 -10.11 3.82
C GLY A 144 20.23 -11.54 3.31
N LYS A 145 19.39 -12.39 3.92
CA LYS A 145 19.38 -13.83 3.63
C LYS A 145 18.79 -14.12 2.25
N PHE A 146 17.72 -13.44 1.83
CA PHE A 146 17.12 -13.65 0.50
C PHE A 146 18.08 -13.33 -0.64
N LYS A 147 18.95 -12.32 -0.48
CA LYS A 147 20.00 -11.98 -1.44
C LYS A 147 20.98 -13.14 -1.70
N LYS A 148 21.22 -13.97 -0.68
CA LYS A 148 22.11 -15.15 -0.73
C LYS A 148 21.36 -16.47 -0.92
N SER A 149 20.04 -16.42 -1.12
CA SER A 149 19.21 -17.62 -1.28
C SER A 149 19.55 -18.34 -2.58
N ASN A 150 19.45 -19.68 -2.59
CA ASN A 150 19.52 -20.48 -3.82
C ASN A 150 18.25 -20.32 -4.69
N ARG A 151 17.13 -19.86 -4.11
CA ARG A 151 15.89 -19.60 -4.86
C ARG A 151 15.96 -18.27 -5.59
N GLN A 152 15.76 -18.30 -6.91
CA GLN A 152 15.80 -17.12 -7.77
C GLN A 152 14.75 -16.09 -7.39
N SER A 153 13.53 -16.53 -7.08
CA SER A 153 12.43 -15.67 -6.63
C SER A 153 12.79 -14.81 -5.41
N TYR A 154 13.48 -15.38 -4.41
CA TYR A 154 13.89 -14.67 -3.21
C TYR A 154 14.98 -13.64 -3.52
N ARG A 155 15.94 -13.98 -4.39
CA ARG A 155 16.96 -13.02 -4.84
C ARG A 155 16.32 -11.84 -5.59
N LEU A 156 15.41 -12.13 -6.53
CA LEU A 156 14.67 -11.10 -7.27
C LEU A 156 13.80 -10.24 -6.33
N LEU A 157 13.13 -10.86 -5.36
CA LEU A 157 12.35 -10.12 -4.36
C LEU A 157 13.23 -9.20 -3.52
N SER A 158 14.40 -9.68 -3.09
CA SER A 158 15.40 -8.89 -2.36
C SER A 158 15.84 -7.66 -3.18
N GLU A 159 16.18 -7.87 -4.45
CA GLU A 159 16.58 -6.79 -5.37
C GLU A 159 15.46 -5.77 -5.57
N LYS A 160 14.24 -6.22 -5.87
CA LYS A 160 13.10 -5.32 -6.08
C LYS A 160 12.74 -4.56 -4.80
N TYR A 161 12.73 -5.23 -3.66
CA TYR A 161 12.47 -4.59 -2.36
C TYR A 161 13.53 -3.55 -2.02
N ALA A 162 14.81 -3.82 -2.31
CA ALA A 162 15.89 -2.87 -2.09
C ALA A 162 15.70 -1.60 -2.94
N SER A 163 15.40 -1.73 -4.24
CA SER A 163 15.12 -0.58 -5.11
C SER A 163 13.91 0.22 -4.63
N ILE A 164 12.79 -0.43 -4.34
CA ILE A 164 11.57 0.21 -3.82
C ILE A 164 11.84 0.94 -2.50
N SER A 165 12.59 0.31 -1.60
CA SER A 165 12.95 0.90 -0.30
C SER A 165 13.85 2.11 -0.44
N GLN A 166 14.78 2.11 -1.39
CA GLN A 166 15.61 3.27 -1.70
C GLN A 166 14.76 4.44 -2.20
N ILE A 167 13.87 4.21 -3.16
CA ILE A 167 12.96 5.24 -3.69
C ILE A 167 12.11 5.83 -2.56
N ARG A 168 11.45 4.97 -1.78
CA ARG A 168 10.64 5.39 -0.63
C ARG A 168 11.44 6.22 0.36
N ASN A 169 12.68 5.82 0.68
CA ASN A 169 13.52 6.56 1.63
C ASN A 169 13.91 7.94 1.08
N VAL A 170 14.27 8.05 -0.21
CA VAL A 170 14.56 9.35 -0.86
C VAL A 170 13.34 10.26 -0.78
N ILE A 171 12.16 9.73 -1.09
CA ILE A 171 10.90 10.48 -1.00
C ILE A 171 10.62 10.94 0.44
N ALA A 172 10.76 10.05 1.42
CA ALA A 172 10.53 10.38 2.83
C ALA A 172 11.49 11.45 3.37
N HIS A 173 12.71 11.51 2.84
CA HIS A 173 13.69 12.56 3.14
C HIS A 173 13.60 13.77 2.20
N ALA A 174 12.54 13.87 1.39
CA ALA A 174 12.33 14.95 0.42
C ALA A 174 13.53 15.18 -0.53
N GLY A 175 14.30 14.14 -0.83
CA GLY A 175 15.50 14.22 -1.65
C GLY A 175 16.74 14.81 -0.96
N TYR A 176 16.64 15.29 0.28
CA TYR A 176 17.75 15.90 1.04
C TYR A 176 18.68 14.89 1.70
N ILE A 177 18.97 13.76 1.05
CA ILE A 177 19.93 12.79 1.61
C ILE A 177 21.33 13.44 1.59
N GLU A 178 21.77 13.94 2.74
CA GLU A 178 23.15 14.38 2.96
C GLU A 178 24.07 13.16 3.04
N ASP A 179 25.05 13.11 2.14
CA ASP A 179 26.06 12.06 2.13
C ASP A 179 27.04 12.26 3.30
N LYS A 180 26.68 11.76 4.49
CA LYS A 180 27.55 11.85 5.68
C LYS A 180 28.84 11.03 5.56
N ASN A 181 29.06 10.28 4.47
CA ASN A 181 30.28 9.53 4.21
C ASN A 181 30.65 9.58 2.72
N SER A 182 31.30 10.68 2.33
CA SER A 182 31.87 10.97 1.00
C SER A 182 32.87 9.93 0.44
N SER A 183 33.07 8.78 1.11
CA SER A 183 33.94 7.68 0.70
C SER A 183 33.20 6.45 0.16
N LYS A 184 31.86 6.38 0.25
CA LYS A 184 31.08 5.32 -0.40
C LYS A 184 30.14 5.90 -1.45
N LYS A 185 30.59 5.84 -2.71
CA LYS A 185 29.90 6.10 -3.98
C LYS A 185 28.63 5.22 -4.19
N GLY A 186 27.77 5.09 -3.19
CA GLY A 186 26.42 4.55 -3.33
C GLY A 186 25.55 5.64 -3.90
N ARG A 187 25.51 5.73 -5.24
CA ARG A 187 24.79 6.75 -6.02
C ARG A 187 23.53 7.26 -5.32
N LEU A 188 23.57 8.52 -4.89
CA LEU A 188 22.40 9.30 -4.55
C LEU A 188 21.42 9.20 -5.74
N ARG A 189 20.18 8.72 -5.54
CA ARG A 189 19.12 8.72 -6.58
C ARG A 189 18.54 10.14 -6.84
N VAL A 190 19.31 11.18 -6.58
CA VAL A 190 18.86 12.56 -6.79
C VAL A 190 18.80 12.83 -8.29
N GLY A 191 17.63 13.27 -8.77
CA GLY A 191 17.36 13.51 -10.19
C GLY A 191 16.71 12.34 -10.94
N CYS A 192 16.46 11.19 -10.30
CA CYS A 192 15.87 10.00 -10.95
C CYS A 192 14.33 9.91 -10.88
N PHE A 193 13.63 11.03 -10.65
CA PHE A 193 12.19 11.01 -10.38
C PHE A 193 11.37 10.55 -11.60
N GLU A 194 11.84 10.81 -12.82
CA GLU A 194 11.16 10.36 -14.03
C GLU A 194 11.24 8.84 -14.17
N GLU A 195 12.40 8.24 -13.90
CA GLU A 195 12.57 6.79 -13.87
C GLU A 195 11.69 6.17 -12.78
N ASP A 196 11.66 6.77 -11.58
CA ASP A 196 10.82 6.31 -10.47
C ASP A 196 9.33 6.31 -10.86
N ILE A 197 8.88 7.31 -11.62
CA ILE A 197 7.51 7.36 -12.15
C ILE A 197 7.29 6.28 -13.22
N LYS A 198 8.22 6.14 -14.18
CA LYS A 198 8.10 5.17 -15.29
C LYS A 198 8.13 3.72 -14.80
N GLU A 199 8.94 3.42 -13.77
CA GLU A 199 9.14 2.06 -13.27
C GLU A 199 8.05 1.57 -12.30
N CYS A 200 7.18 2.45 -11.77
CA CYS A 200 6.24 2.08 -10.71
C CYS A 200 5.32 0.90 -11.10
N GLN A 201 4.88 0.84 -12.35
CA GLN A 201 4.06 -0.26 -12.87
C GLN A 201 4.85 -1.57 -13.00
N ALA A 202 6.13 -1.48 -13.39
CA ALA A 202 7.01 -2.64 -13.47
C ALA A 202 7.28 -3.23 -12.07
N TYR A 203 7.43 -2.36 -11.06
CA TYR A 203 7.51 -2.78 -9.66
C TYR A 203 6.22 -3.46 -9.18
N LEU A 204 5.04 -2.88 -9.42
CA LEU A 204 3.76 -3.54 -9.10
C LEU A 204 3.66 -4.94 -9.69
N ASN A 205 3.92 -5.07 -11.00
CA ASN A 205 3.82 -6.34 -11.71
C ASN A 205 4.82 -7.38 -11.17
N SER A 206 6.04 -6.94 -10.84
CA SER A 206 7.06 -7.81 -10.26
C SER A 206 6.67 -8.29 -8.87
N ILE A 207 6.18 -7.38 -8.01
CA ILE A 207 5.77 -7.71 -6.66
C ILE A 207 4.53 -8.60 -6.64
N TYR A 208 3.54 -8.33 -7.48
CA TYR A 208 2.38 -9.21 -7.63
C TYR A 208 2.81 -10.66 -7.92
N LYS A 209 3.71 -10.84 -8.90
CA LYS A 209 4.24 -12.15 -9.28
C LYS A 209 5.03 -12.82 -8.16
N LEU A 210 5.93 -12.08 -7.50
CA LEU A 210 6.87 -12.62 -6.52
C LEU A 210 6.27 -12.83 -5.13
N VAL A 211 5.23 -12.08 -4.76
CA VAL A 211 4.73 -11.98 -3.38
C VAL A 211 3.30 -12.51 -3.24
N PHE A 212 2.43 -12.23 -4.22
CA PHE A 212 1.01 -12.54 -4.11
C PHE A 212 0.61 -13.81 -4.88
N THR A 213 1.27 -14.11 -6.00
CA THR A 213 1.01 -15.35 -6.76
C THR A 213 2.03 -16.46 -6.51
N ASN A 214 3.21 -16.15 -5.96
CA ASN A 214 4.25 -17.15 -5.72
C ASN A 214 4.00 -17.91 -4.40
N ASN A 215 3.75 -19.22 -4.51
CA ASN A 215 3.55 -20.10 -3.36
C ASN A 215 4.79 -20.25 -2.47
N GLU A 216 6.00 -19.96 -2.97
CA GLU A 216 7.24 -20.03 -2.17
C GLU A 216 7.25 -19.06 -0.99
N ILE A 217 6.40 -18.03 -0.98
CA ILE A 217 6.22 -17.16 0.19
C ILE A 217 5.75 -17.96 1.41
N LYS A 218 4.90 -18.98 1.21
CA LYS A 218 4.42 -19.86 2.28
C LYS A 218 5.51 -20.76 2.85
N GLU A 219 6.61 -20.97 2.12
CA GLU A 219 7.75 -21.77 2.58
C GLU A 219 8.73 -20.98 3.46
N ILE A 220 8.65 -19.64 3.47
CA ILE A 220 9.57 -18.78 4.21
C ILE A 220 9.71 -19.20 5.68
N PRO A 221 8.63 -19.46 6.44
CA PRO A 221 8.75 -19.80 7.86
C PRO A 221 9.47 -21.14 8.12
N ARG A 222 9.44 -22.06 7.14
CA ARG A 222 10.14 -23.35 7.20
C ARG A 222 11.63 -23.18 6.90
N LEU A 223 11.95 -22.42 5.84
CA LEU A 223 13.32 -22.22 5.37
C LEU A 223 14.11 -21.24 6.25
N TYR A 224 13.41 -20.26 6.82
CA TYR A 224 13.97 -19.24 7.69
C TYR A 224 13.14 -19.13 8.96
N PRO A 225 13.30 -20.05 9.93
CA PRO A 225 12.55 -20.01 11.19
C PRO A 225 12.70 -18.66 11.90
N TYR A 226 11.58 -18.11 12.40
CA TYR A 226 11.53 -16.74 12.92
C TYR A 226 12.50 -16.50 14.09
N ASP A 227 12.66 -17.50 14.96
CA ASP A 227 13.54 -17.44 16.14
C ASP A 227 15.02 -17.43 15.77
N ARG A 228 15.35 -17.79 14.52
CA ARG A 228 16.71 -17.80 13.97
C ARG A 228 16.97 -16.64 12.99
N LEU A 229 16.04 -15.67 12.91
CA LEU A 229 16.21 -14.43 12.14
C LEU A 229 17.09 -13.42 12.87
#